data_AF-A0A2I0QE34-F1
#
_entry.id   AF-A0A2I0QE34-F1
#
_cell.length_a   1.000
_cell.length_b   1.000
_cell.length_c   1.000
_cell.angle_alpha   90.00
_cell.angle_beta   90.00
_cell.angle_gamma   90.00
#
_symmetry.space_group_name_H-M   'P 1'
#
loop_
_entity.id
_entity.type
_entity.pdbx_description
1 polymer ?
#
loop_
_entity_poly.entity_id
_entity_poly.type
_entity_poly.pdbx_seq_one_letter_code
_entity_poly.pdbx_strand_id
1 'polypeptide(L)'
;MNKQNILKTGLNFGLIMILIGTIIFMSGCIGGTTDTDTKPTGEENETSNMLNGTVVFAVTDAAADMGAVSSVKLTINAVEVHRVAEEGWITISTEEKTYDLLELKAQGATELLAKVNLTNGVYNRIRLNVKNAVVVMNGVETEAKLPGNELKIDADIEVKGGEITTALLDFIVDESLHITGNGKIIMSPVVKVETKTNAKVEIKDKEQNRVEITGGEVKTRITIGMNEKGESGVGLKIKGDVGLIIDDKGKVKVLSITSTQALKLAENLNITLGNKAEIKGNSWVISGIDAETNETLEIKVDALTGLITKTNVKAKAGDDEDDDDQTENDTAEDKDTNEEYGENTECNAECKSNCKGNISANCITECSAEGEVSCIAKADANCNAQCTASLTASCKAECKSTTNLLECETRCAANLGGQTNAECQSNCKSELINVCEAKCVASARAECILECKTRVEAECKANAEAACNAQCKADVSFNNCYSECMTMCEESDVPR
;
A
#
# COMPACT_ATOMS: atom_id res chain seq x y z
N MET A 1 18.35 -21.73 -57.43
CA MET A 1 18.24 -22.87 -58.37
C MET A 1 19.53 -23.68 -58.33
N ASN A 2 19.53 -24.89 -57.74
CA ASN A 2 20.43 -25.96 -58.20
C ASN A 2 19.81 -27.34 -57.89
N LYS A 3 20.33 -28.38 -58.55
CA LYS A 3 19.58 -29.61 -58.88
C LYS A 3 19.28 -30.55 -57.71
N GLN A 4 18.18 -31.28 -57.89
CA GLN A 4 17.85 -32.52 -57.19
C GLN A 4 19.00 -33.55 -57.27
N ASN A 5 19.10 -34.40 -56.26
CA ASN A 5 19.58 -35.77 -56.45
C ASN A 5 18.66 -36.75 -55.71
N ILE A 6 18.31 -37.82 -56.43
CA ILE A 6 17.48 -38.93 -55.97
C ILE A 6 18.42 -40.07 -55.58
N LEU A 7 18.14 -40.78 -54.48
CA LEU A 7 18.32 -42.23 -54.47
C LEU A 7 17.40 -42.90 -53.43
N LYS A 8 16.88 -44.08 -53.79
CA LYS A 8 16.01 -44.93 -52.96
C LYS A 8 16.81 -46.11 -52.41
N THR A 9 16.56 -46.52 -51.17
CA THR A 9 16.62 -47.88 -50.58
C THR A 9 16.43 -47.73 -49.07
N GLY A 10 15.76 -48.61 -48.32
CA GLY A 10 14.98 -49.79 -48.70
C GLY A 10 14.33 -50.39 -47.45
N LEU A 11 13.01 -50.62 -47.54
CA LEU A 11 12.24 -51.71 -46.93
C LEU A 11 12.97 -52.61 -45.91
N ASN A 12 12.49 -52.67 -44.66
CA ASN A 12 12.61 -53.91 -43.88
C ASN A 12 11.37 -54.16 -43.01
N PHE A 13 10.90 -55.41 -43.05
CA PHE A 13 9.74 -55.91 -42.29
C PHE A 13 10.15 -56.27 -40.86
N GLY A 14 9.23 -56.18 -39.90
CA GLY A 14 9.50 -56.49 -38.48
C GLY A 14 8.24 -56.74 -37.66
N LEU A 15 7.38 -57.65 -38.13
CA LEU A 15 6.11 -57.99 -37.49
C LEU A 15 6.34 -59.06 -36.40
N ILE A 16 6.12 -58.72 -35.12
CA ILE A 16 6.11 -59.69 -34.01
C ILE A 16 4.75 -59.66 -33.31
N MET A 17 3.92 -60.62 -33.68
CA MET A 17 2.85 -61.19 -32.86
C MET A 17 3.39 -62.48 -32.22
N ILE A 18 3.04 -62.80 -30.96
CA ILE A 18 2.85 -64.18 -30.46
C ILE A 18 2.34 -64.21 -29.00
N LEU A 19 1.32 -65.07 -28.78
CA LEU A 19 0.79 -65.75 -27.57
C LEU A 19 0.73 -65.02 -26.20
N ILE A 20 -0.45 -64.87 -25.57
CA ILE A 20 -1.29 -65.89 -24.87
C ILE A 20 -0.65 -66.39 -23.55
N GLY A 21 -1.37 -66.17 -22.45
CA GLY A 21 -1.05 -66.68 -21.11
C GLY A 21 -2.23 -66.57 -20.13
N THR A 22 -3.30 -67.34 -20.36
CA THR A 22 -4.44 -67.46 -19.43
C THR A 22 -4.10 -68.33 -18.22
N ILE A 23 -4.41 -67.87 -17.01
CA ILE A 23 -4.44 -68.69 -15.79
C ILE A 23 -5.83 -68.56 -15.15
N ILE A 24 -6.46 -69.71 -14.91
CA ILE A 24 -7.68 -69.95 -14.14
C ILE A 24 -7.33 -71.01 -13.07
N PHE A 25 -8.18 -71.16 -12.04
CA PHE A 25 -8.11 -72.11 -10.91
C PHE A 25 -7.33 -71.60 -9.68
N MET A 26 -7.76 -71.79 -8.43
CA MET A 26 -8.92 -72.54 -7.89
C MET A 26 -9.61 -71.86 -6.69
N SER A 27 -10.85 -72.30 -6.48
CA SER A 27 -11.75 -72.01 -5.36
C SER A 27 -11.22 -72.41 -3.97
N GLY A 28 -11.69 -71.69 -2.94
CA GLY A 28 -11.67 -72.13 -1.55
C GLY A 28 -12.85 -71.55 -0.76
N CYS A 29 -13.90 -72.34 -0.54
CA CYS A 29 -15.00 -72.01 0.39
C CYS A 29 -15.04 -73.03 1.53
N ILE A 30 -15.09 -72.53 2.76
CA ILE A 30 -15.53 -73.12 4.06
C ILE A 30 -15.28 -71.96 5.05
N GLY A 31 -16.17 -71.55 5.96
CA GLY A 31 -17.53 -71.97 6.31
C GLY A 31 -17.79 -71.61 7.78
N GLY A 32 -18.98 -71.13 8.16
CA GLY A 32 -19.33 -70.90 9.57
C GLY A 32 -20.02 -69.56 9.87
N THR A 33 -21.31 -69.64 10.15
CA THR A 33 -22.23 -68.59 10.60
C THR A 33 -21.86 -67.91 11.93
N THR A 34 -22.10 -66.60 12.03
CA THR A 34 -23.01 -65.99 13.04
C THR A 34 -23.37 -64.57 12.62
N ASP A 35 -24.66 -64.23 12.68
CA ASP A 35 -25.14 -62.85 12.52
C ASP A 35 -24.78 -61.96 13.71
N THR A 36 -24.25 -60.78 13.45
CA THR A 36 -24.61 -59.53 14.15
C THR A 36 -24.41 -58.36 13.22
N ASP A 37 -25.43 -57.51 13.07
CA ASP A 37 -25.38 -56.28 12.29
C ASP A 37 -24.15 -55.43 12.62
N THR A 38 -23.28 -55.22 11.64
CA THR A 38 -22.32 -54.11 11.66
C THR A 38 -22.24 -53.54 10.26
N LYS A 39 -22.90 -52.40 10.06
CA LYS A 39 -22.84 -51.60 8.84
C LYS A 39 -21.35 -51.35 8.49
N PRO A 40 -20.84 -51.83 7.34
CA PRO A 40 -19.53 -51.42 6.89
C PRO A 40 -19.61 -49.94 6.54
N THR A 41 -18.97 -49.10 7.36
CA THR A 41 -18.47 -47.81 6.89
C THR A 41 -17.41 -48.13 5.84
N GLY A 42 -17.81 -48.12 4.58
CA GLY A 42 -16.87 -48.06 3.49
C GLY A 42 -16.06 -46.79 3.64
N GLU A 43 -14.79 -46.93 4.00
CA GLU A 43 -13.79 -45.96 3.58
C GLU A 43 -13.73 -46.05 2.06
N GLU A 44 -14.60 -45.27 1.41
CA GLU A 44 -14.40 -44.90 0.02
C GLU A 44 -13.08 -44.15 -0.01
N ASN A 45 -12.04 -44.89 -0.39
CA ASN A 45 -10.71 -44.37 -0.64
C ASN A 45 -10.79 -43.56 -1.94
N GLU A 46 -11.41 -42.38 -1.81
CA GLU A 46 -11.49 -41.27 -2.75
C GLU A 46 -10.07 -41.02 -3.24
N THR A 47 -9.73 -41.72 -4.32
CA THR A 47 -8.49 -41.56 -5.04
C THR A 47 -8.70 -40.31 -5.87
N SER A 48 -8.75 -39.18 -5.15
CA SER A 48 -8.96 -37.86 -5.70
C SER A 48 -7.89 -37.69 -6.76
N ASN A 49 -8.33 -37.82 -8.01
CA ASN A 49 -7.43 -37.77 -9.14
C ASN A 49 -7.03 -36.31 -9.21
N MET A 50 -5.87 -35.97 -8.62
CA MET A 50 -5.40 -34.61 -8.43
C MET A 50 -4.97 -34.06 -9.79
N LEU A 51 -5.96 -33.73 -10.61
CA LEU A 51 -5.78 -33.15 -11.92
C LEU A 51 -5.19 -31.76 -11.73
N ASN A 52 -3.96 -31.57 -12.18
CA ASN A 52 -3.31 -30.28 -12.12
C ASN A 52 -3.90 -29.33 -13.18
N GLY A 53 -4.03 -28.05 -12.82
CA GLY A 53 -4.25 -26.96 -13.76
C GLY A 53 -2.94 -26.25 -14.08
N THR A 54 -2.84 -25.63 -15.25
CA THR A 54 -1.70 -24.76 -15.57
C THR A 54 -2.00 -23.34 -15.10
N VAL A 55 -1.10 -22.74 -14.31
CA VAL A 55 -1.19 -21.32 -13.92
C VAL A 55 -0.11 -20.51 -14.61
N VAL A 56 -0.50 -19.38 -15.19
CA VAL A 56 0.36 -18.43 -15.89
C VAL A 56 0.30 -17.08 -15.18
N PHE A 57 1.44 -16.64 -14.67
CA PHE A 57 1.65 -15.30 -14.13
C PHE A 57 2.30 -14.45 -15.22
N ALA A 58 1.75 -13.26 -15.47
CA ALA A 58 2.23 -12.37 -16.52
C ALA A 58 2.24 -10.92 -16.04
N VAL A 59 3.14 -10.11 -16.63
CA VAL A 59 3.33 -8.70 -16.30
C VAL A 59 3.13 -7.82 -17.53
N THR A 60 2.52 -6.66 -17.33
CA THR A 60 2.38 -5.58 -18.31
C THR A 60 2.33 -4.24 -17.57
N ASP A 61 2.18 -3.14 -18.29
CA ASP A 61 2.00 -1.80 -17.72
C ASP A 61 1.04 -0.98 -18.59
N ALA A 62 0.18 -0.21 -17.91
CA ALA A 62 -0.78 0.70 -18.52
C ALA A 62 -0.65 2.12 -17.96
N ALA A 63 0.57 2.54 -17.61
CA ALA A 63 0.83 3.85 -17.02
C ALA A 63 0.44 5.03 -17.94
N ALA A 64 0.28 6.22 -17.37
CA ALA A 64 0.23 7.47 -18.14
C ALA A 64 1.60 7.81 -18.78
N ASP A 65 1.64 8.78 -19.71
CA ASP A 65 2.91 9.34 -20.19
C ASP A 65 3.62 10.09 -19.04
N MET A 66 4.91 9.82 -18.87
CA MET A 66 5.74 10.31 -17.77
C MET A 66 6.81 11.31 -18.22
N GLY A 67 6.82 11.68 -19.50
CA GLY A 67 7.65 12.75 -20.06
C GLY A 67 9.16 12.52 -19.94
N ALA A 68 9.75 12.94 -18.83
CA ALA A 68 11.20 12.86 -18.57
C ALA A 68 11.68 11.46 -18.16
N VAL A 69 10.77 10.55 -17.79
CA VAL A 69 11.08 9.15 -17.45
C VAL A 69 10.96 8.29 -18.71
N SER A 70 12.06 7.67 -19.12
CA SER A 70 12.15 6.90 -20.38
C SER A 70 12.16 5.38 -20.20
N SER A 71 12.42 4.88 -18.99
CA SER A 71 12.50 3.45 -18.68
C SER A 71 12.34 3.23 -17.17
N VAL A 72 11.65 2.14 -16.78
CA VAL A 72 11.44 1.75 -15.38
C VAL A 72 11.61 0.23 -15.28
N LYS A 73 12.82 -0.16 -14.88
CA LYS A 73 13.30 -1.55 -14.82
C LYS A 73 13.02 -2.12 -13.44
N LEU A 74 12.07 -3.05 -13.34
CA LEU A 74 11.70 -3.73 -12.11
C LEU A 74 12.30 -5.14 -12.08
N THR A 75 13.16 -5.45 -11.11
CA THR A 75 13.78 -6.78 -10.98
C THR A 75 13.00 -7.62 -9.95
N ILE A 76 12.44 -8.74 -10.41
CA ILE A 76 11.74 -9.72 -9.57
C ILE A 76 12.61 -10.98 -9.50
N ASN A 77 12.86 -11.47 -8.28
CA ASN A 77 13.73 -12.64 -8.04
C ASN A 77 13.02 -13.83 -7.39
N ALA A 78 11.77 -13.66 -6.94
CA ALA A 78 10.92 -14.80 -6.57
C ALA A 78 9.44 -14.51 -6.84
N VAL A 79 8.72 -15.57 -7.17
CA VAL A 79 7.26 -15.61 -7.31
C VAL A 79 6.74 -16.74 -6.45
N GLU A 80 5.79 -16.46 -5.56
CA GLU A 80 5.21 -17.44 -4.65
C GLU A 80 3.69 -17.30 -4.61
N VAL A 81 2.98 -18.38 -4.28
CA VAL A 81 1.52 -18.36 -4.05
C VAL A 81 1.14 -19.08 -2.76
N HIS A 82 -0.02 -18.70 -2.22
CA HIS A 82 -0.64 -19.32 -1.06
C HIS A 82 -1.89 -20.10 -1.46
N ARG A 83 -1.99 -21.38 -1.08
CA ARG A 83 -3.18 -22.22 -1.29
C ARG A 83 -4.08 -22.11 -0.07
N VAL A 84 -5.40 -21.94 -0.23
CA VAL A 84 -6.32 -21.75 0.92
C VAL A 84 -6.35 -22.96 1.87
N ALA A 85 -6.13 -24.16 1.33
CA ALA A 85 -6.21 -25.42 2.08
C ALA A 85 -4.91 -25.82 2.81
N GLU A 86 -3.84 -25.05 2.68
CA GLU A 86 -2.51 -25.38 3.20
C GLU A 86 -1.88 -24.17 3.89
N GLU A 87 -1.03 -24.41 4.88
CA GLU A 87 -0.24 -23.36 5.53
C GLU A 87 1.08 -23.14 4.77
N GLY A 88 1.41 -21.87 4.50
CA GLY A 88 2.69 -21.47 3.92
C GLY A 88 2.66 -21.16 2.43
N TRP A 89 3.86 -21.04 1.84
CA TRP A 89 4.05 -20.50 0.50
C TRP A 89 4.62 -21.55 -0.44
N ILE A 90 4.02 -21.65 -1.62
CA ILE A 90 4.47 -22.51 -2.71
C ILE A 90 5.29 -21.63 -3.65
N THR A 91 6.59 -21.84 -3.67
CA THR A 91 7.51 -21.13 -4.57
C THR A 91 7.27 -21.57 -6.01
N ILE A 92 6.92 -20.61 -6.88
CA ILE A 92 6.62 -20.81 -8.30
C ILE A 92 7.87 -20.58 -9.17
N SER A 93 8.67 -19.58 -8.81
CA SER A 93 9.93 -19.26 -9.48
C SER A 93 10.90 -18.62 -8.49
N THR A 94 12.19 -18.89 -8.68
CA THR A 94 13.32 -18.17 -8.07
C THR A 94 14.26 -17.62 -9.16
N GLU A 95 13.77 -17.52 -10.39
CA GLU A 95 14.52 -16.98 -11.52
C GLU A 95 14.50 -15.46 -11.46
N GLU A 96 15.67 -14.83 -11.45
CA GLU A 96 15.79 -13.37 -11.44
C GLU A 96 15.59 -12.81 -12.84
N LYS A 97 14.59 -11.94 -12.98
CA LYS A 97 14.22 -11.27 -14.25
C LYS A 97 13.94 -9.80 -14.02
N THR A 98 14.38 -8.97 -14.97
CA THR A 98 14.15 -7.53 -14.98
C THR A 98 13.21 -7.18 -16.11
N TYR A 99 12.11 -6.49 -15.78
CA TYR A 99 11.07 -6.07 -16.71
C TYR A 99 11.13 -4.55 -16.86
N ASP A 100 11.30 -4.03 -18.07
CA ASP A 100 11.14 -2.59 -18.32
C ASP A 100 9.65 -2.30 -18.57
N LEU A 101 8.99 -1.76 -17.55
CA LEU A 101 7.54 -1.55 -17.54
C LEU A 101 7.13 -0.54 -18.62
N LEU A 102 7.92 0.51 -18.85
CA LEU A 102 7.61 1.49 -19.90
C LEU A 102 7.87 0.94 -21.31
N GLU A 103 8.80 -0.01 -21.47
CA GLU A 103 8.95 -0.75 -22.74
C GLU A 103 7.73 -1.64 -23.01
N LEU A 104 7.27 -2.40 -22.01
CA LEU A 104 6.08 -3.26 -22.13
C LEU A 104 4.86 -2.45 -22.55
N LYS A 105 4.61 -1.32 -21.89
CA LYS A 105 3.55 -0.37 -22.25
C LYS A 105 3.72 0.15 -23.68
N ALA A 106 4.90 0.64 -24.05
CA ALA A 106 5.14 1.24 -25.36
C ALA A 106 4.93 0.24 -26.51
N GLN A 107 5.16 -1.04 -26.26
CA GLN A 107 4.93 -2.13 -27.21
C GLN A 107 3.51 -2.71 -27.15
N GLY A 108 2.68 -2.32 -26.17
CA GLY A 108 1.39 -2.97 -25.87
C GLY A 108 1.56 -4.44 -25.48
N ALA A 109 2.69 -4.78 -24.86
CA ALA A 109 3.18 -6.13 -24.66
C ALA A 109 2.90 -6.66 -23.25
N THR A 110 2.72 -7.97 -23.15
CA THR A 110 2.62 -8.70 -21.88
C THR A 110 3.73 -9.75 -21.86
N GLU A 111 4.51 -9.81 -20.77
CA GLU A 111 5.63 -10.75 -20.60
C GLU A 111 5.30 -11.83 -19.56
N LEU A 112 5.79 -13.04 -19.79
CA LEU A 112 5.62 -14.16 -18.88
C LEU A 112 6.52 -14.01 -17.63
N LEU A 113 5.89 -13.80 -16.47
CA LEU A 113 6.56 -13.81 -15.18
C LEU A 113 6.93 -15.26 -14.77
N ALA A 114 5.95 -16.16 -14.81
CA ALA A 114 6.15 -17.58 -14.52
C ALA A 114 5.02 -18.46 -15.10
N LYS A 115 5.31 -19.73 -15.38
CA LYS A 115 4.34 -20.75 -15.78
C LYS A 115 4.57 -22.03 -14.98
N VAL A 116 3.51 -22.57 -14.38
CA VAL A 116 3.58 -23.71 -13.46
C VAL A 116 2.34 -24.60 -13.62
N ASN A 117 2.45 -25.87 -13.25
CA ASN A 117 1.28 -26.72 -13.03
C ASN A 117 1.03 -26.83 -11.53
N LEU A 118 -0.16 -26.42 -11.08
CA LEU A 118 -0.58 -26.47 -9.69
C LEU A 118 -1.71 -27.47 -9.51
N THR A 119 -1.77 -28.07 -8.32
CA THR A 119 -2.87 -28.93 -7.88
C THR A 119 -4.20 -28.19 -7.95
N ASN A 120 -5.28 -28.85 -8.39
CA ASN A 120 -6.63 -28.29 -8.35
C ASN A 120 -6.98 -27.75 -6.95
N GLY A 121 -7.48 -26.53 -6.87
CA GLY A 121 -7.90 -25.90 -5.63
C GLY A 121 -7.94 -24.38 -5.71
N VAL A 122 -8.30 -23.75 -4.60
CA VAL A 122 -8.35 -22.27 -4.47
C VAL A 122 -7.04 -21.77 -3.88
N TYR A 123 -6.47 -20.76 -4.51
CA TYR A 123 -5.31 -20.00 -4.07
C TYR A 123 -5.77 -18.54 -3.86
N ASN A 124 -5.35 -17.91 -2.77
CA ASN A 124 -5.87 -16.61 -2.35
C ASN A 124 -4.83 -15.48 -2.32
N ARG A 125 -3.55 -15.79 -2.55
CA ARG A 125 -2.48 -14.79 -2.48
C ARG A 125 -1.33 -15.08 -3.44
N ILE A 126 -0.81 -14.04 -4.06
CA ILE A 126 0.47 -14.01 -4.79
C ILE A 126 1.46 -13.18 -3.96
N ARG A 127 2.73 -13.55 -3.96
CA ARG A 127 3.83 -12.71 -3.48
C ARG A 127 4.88 -12.60 -4.58
N LEU A 128 5.28 -11.37 -4.85
CA LEU A 128 6.46 -11.07 -5.66
C LEU A 128 7.56 -10.59 -4.72
N ASN A 129 8.76 -11.16 -4.84
CA ASN A 129 9.96 -10.58 -4.25
C ASN A 129 10.61 -9.65 -5.28
N VAL A 130 10.58 -8.36 -5.00
CA VAL A 130 11.16 -7.29 -5.81
C VAL A 130 12.55 -7.02 -5.25
N LYS A 131 13.58 -7.36 -6.02
CA LYS A 131 14.98 -7.18 -5.64
C LYS A 131 15.37 -5.71 -5.64
N ASN A 132 15.09 -5.01 -6.73
CA ASN A 132 15.29 -3.58 -6.88
C ASN A 132 14.47 -2.99 -8.04
N ALA A 133 14.47 -1.66 -8.14
CA ALA A 133 13.89 -0.91 -9.25
C ALA A 133 14.89 0.16 -9.72
N VAL A 134 15.11 0.28 -11.03
CA VAL A 134 15.99 1.30 -11.64
C VAL A 134 15.18 2.13 -12.62
N VAL A 135 15.30 3.46 -12.51
CA VAL A 135 14.57 4.43 -13.32
C VAL A 135 15.57 5.19 -14.19
N VAL A 136 15.28 5.31 -15.49
CA VAL A 136 16.02 6.19 -16.40
C VAL A 136 15.25 7.51 -16.52
N MET A 137 15.78 8.57 -15.93
CA MET A 137 15.18 9.91 -15.98
C MET A 137 16.16 10.89 -16.63
N ASN A 138 15.73 11.58 -17.68
CA ASN A 138 16.61 12.46 -18.49
C ASN A 138 17.91 11.76 -18.99
N GLY A 139 17.85 10.46 -19.24
CA GLY A 139 19.01 9.64 -19.65
C GLY A 139 19.95 9.22 -18.50
N VAL A 140 19.65 9.58 -17.24
CA VAL A 140 20.41 9.16 -16.06
C VAL A 140 19.72 7.96 -15.41
N GLU A 141 20.45 6.84 -15.25
CA GLU A 141 20.01 5.71 -14.45
C GLU A 141 20.13 6.02 -12.95
N THR A 142 19.06 5.78 -12.20
CA THR A 142 19.01 5.97 -10.74
C THR A 142 18.21 4.82 -10.12
N GLU A 143 18.77 4.19 -9.08
CA GLU A 143 18.05 3.17 -8.31
C GLU A 143 16.98 3.85 -7.45
N ALA A 144 15.73 3.39 -7.60
CA ALA A 144 14.58 3.89 -6.86
C ALA A 144 14.43 3.13 -5.54
N LYS A 145 14.11 3.87 -4.47
CA LYS A 145 13.89 3.27 -3.15
C LYS A 145 12.54 2.54 -3.12
N LEU A 146 12.58 1.23 -2.87
CA LEU A 146 11.41 0.44 -2.52
C LEU A 146 11.04 0.65 -1.04
N PRO A 147 9.79 0.99 -0.68
CA PRO A 147 9.33 0.99 0.71
C PRO A 147 9.43 -0.40 1.37
N GLY A 148 9.18 -1.45 0.59
CA GLY A 148 9.41 -2.86 0.95
C GLY A 148 9.66 -3.73 -0.28
N ASN A 149 10.30 -4.88 -0.07
CA ASN A 149 10.71 -5.78 -1.15
C ASN A 149 9.66 -6.87 -1.47
N GLU A 150 8.60 -7.00 -0.67
CA GLU A 150 7.52 -7.97 -0.90
C GLU A 150 6.25 -7.25 -1.36
N LEU A 151 5.83 -7.48 -2.60
CA LEU A 151 4.48 -7.10 -3.04
C LEU A 151 3.54 -8.29 -2.79
N LYS A 152 2.62 -8.14 -1.83
CA LYS A 152 1.61 -9.15 -1.49
C LYS A 152 0.27 -8.76 -2.11
N ILE A 153 -0.30 -9.69 -2.86
CA ILE A 153 -1.51 -9.51 -3.66
C ILE A 153 -2.54 -10.53 -3.19
N ASP A 154 -3.57 -10.09 -2.47
CA ASP A 154 -4.74 -10.92 -2.14
C ASP A 154 -5.66 -11.00 -3.37
N ALA A 155 -5.80 -12.19 -3.98
CA ALA A 155 -6.59 -12.39 -5.19
C ALA A 155 -7.11 -13.84 -5.26
N ASP A 156 -8.35 -14.02 -5.74
CA ASP A 156 -8.93 -15.34 -5.99
C ASP A 156 -8.35 -15.95 -7.27
N ILE A 157 -7.74 -17.13 -7.13
CA ILE A 157 -7.07 -17.92 -8.17
C ILE A 157 -7.62 -19.34 -8.06
N GLU A 158 -8.70 -19.61 -8.78
CA GLU A 158 -9.32 -20.93 -8.89
C GLU A 158 -8.53 -21.78 -9.90
N VAL A 159 -7.84 -22.83 -9.44
CA VAL A 159 -7.07 -23.75 -10.31
C VAL A 159 -7.90 -24.99 -10.58
N LYS A 160 -8.24 -25.24 -11.85
CA LYS A 160 -9.02 -26.40 -12.30
C LYS A 160 -8.18 -27.37 -13.12
N GLY A 161 -8.43 -28.65 -12.93
CA GLY A 161 -7.71 -29.72 -13.61
C GLY A 161 -7.84 -29.66 -15.12
N GLY A 162 -6.72 -29.57 -15.84
CA GLY A 162 -6.68 -29.47 -17.31
C GLY A 162 -7.05 -28.10 -17.88
N GLU A 163 -7.42 -27.11 -17.06
CA GLU A 163 -7.64 -25.73 -17.49
C GLU A 163 -6.36 -24.88 -17.39
N ILE A 164 -6.35 -23.72 -18.06
CA ILE A 164 -5.35 -22.67 -17.83
C ILE A 164 -6.00 -21.55 -17.01
N THR A 165 -5.40 -21.29 -15.85
CA THR A 165 -5.68 -20.12 -15.01
C THR A 165 -4.60 -19.07 -15.28
N THR A 166 -4.97 -17.79 -15.36
CA THR A 166 -4.00 -16.68 -15.53
C THR A 166 -4.12 -15.67 -14.41
N ALA A 167 -3.00 -15.09 -14.01
CA ALA A 167 -2.93 -13.88 -13.20
C ALA A 167 -2.10 -12.83 -13.95
N LEU A 168 -2.78 -11.80 -14.46
CA LEU A 168 -2.16 -10.65 -15.12
C LEU A 168 -1.92 -9.54 -14.10
N LEU A 169 -0.69 -9.04 -14.09
CA LEU A 169 -0.21 -7.97 -13.23
C LEU A 169 0.09 -6.75 -14.09
N ASP A 170 -0.87 -5.84 -14.17
CA ASP A 170 -0.81 -4.59 -14.91
C ASP A 170 -0.33 -3.47 -13.97
N PHE A 171 0.95 -3.12 -14.07
CA PHE A 171 1.54 -2.06 -13.26
C PHE A 171 1.00 -0.68 -13.70
N ILE A 172 0.93 0.25 -12.75
CA ILE A 172 0.57 1.64 -12.98
C ILE A 172 1.77 2.49 -12.54
N VAL A 173 2.82 2.53 -13.38
CA VAL A 173 4.09 3.16 -12.99
C VAL A 173 3.97 4.65 -12.67
N ASP A 174 3.03 5.38 -13.26
CA ASP A 174 2.75 6.79 -12.92
C ASP A 174 2.07 6.98 -11.57
N GLU A 175 1.35 5.98 -11.06
CA GLU A 175 0.89 5.95 -9.66
C GLU A 175 1.91 5.32 -8.71
N SER A 176 2.94 4.63 -9.23
CA SER A 176 3.94 3.91 -8.44
C SER A 176 5.21 4.72 -8.15
N LEU A 177 5.57 5.68 -9.02
CA LEU A 177 6.77 6.49 -8.86
C LEU A 177 6.49 7.81 -8.15
N HIS A 178 7.31 8.10 -7.13
CA HIS A 178 7.28 9.37 -6.41
C HIS A 178 8.67 9.98 -6.34
N ILE A 179 8.75 11.31 -6.45
CA ILE A 179 10.01 12.06 -6.34
C ILE A 179 9.95 12.85 -5.03
N THR A 180 10.95 12.66 -4.16
CA THR A 180 11.08 13.41 -2.90
C THR A 180 11.46 14.87 -3.17
N GLY A 181 11.26 15.75 -2.19
CA GLY A 181 11.67 17.16 -2.33
C GLY A 181 13.18 17.38 -2.53
N ASN A 182 14.02 16.38 -2.25
CA ASN A 182 15.47 16.37 -2.54
C ASN A 182 15.83 15.53 -3.79
N GLY A 183 14.86 15.22 -4.66
CA GLY A 183 15.10 14.58 -5.96
C GLY A 183 15.40 13.09 -5.93
N LYS A 184 15.30 12.42 -4.77
CA LYS A 184 15.39 10.95 -4.70
C LYS A 184 14.10 10.31 -5.24
N ILE A 185 14.24 9.17 -5.88
CA ILE A 185 13.10 8.44 -6.47
C ILE A 185 12.67 7.32 -5.52
N ILE A 186 11.35 7.17 -5.34
CA ILE A 186 10.70 6.07 -4.61
C ILE A 186 9.84 5.30 -5.62
N MET A 187 9.90 3.97 -5.56
CA MET A 187 9.01 3.07 -6.31
C MET A 187 8.14 2.32 -5.31
N SER A 188 6.87 2.70 -5.21
CA SER A 188 5.86 2.09 -4.34
C SER A 188 4.80 1.43 -5.22
N PRO A 189 4.95 0.15 -5.61
CA PRO A 189 4.16 -0.43 -6.69
C PRO A 189 2.65 -0.30 -6.49
N VAL A 190 1.96 0.11 -7.55
CA VAL A 190 0.51 0.05 -7.72
C VAL A 190 0.22 -0.83 -8.94
N VAL A 191 -0.62 -1.85 -8.77
CA VAL A 191 -0.83 -2.93 -9.74
C VAL A 191 -2.32 -3.28 -9.82
N LYS A 192 -2.89 -3.19 -11.02
CA LYS A 192 -4.16 -3.83 -11.36
C LYS A 192 -3.92 -5.32 -11.53
N VAL A 193 -4.70 -6.12 -10.83
CA VAL A 193 -4.58 -7.57 -10.84
C VAL A 193 -5.86 -8.13 -11.45
N GLU A 194 -5.73 -8.87 -12.55
CA GLU A 194 -6.83 -9.60 -13.17
C GLU A 194 -6.53 -11.10 -13.19
N THR A 195 -7.39 -11.90 -12.56
CA THR A 195 -7.29 -13.36 -12.60
C THR A 195 -8.42 -13.95 -13.43
N LYS A 196 -8.12 -15.01 -14.20
CA LYS A 196 -9.09 -15.71 -15.06
C LYS A 196 -8.93 -17.22 -14.98
N THR A 197 -10.04 -17.97 -15.02
CA THR A 197 -10.08 -19.42 -15.29
C THR A 197 -10.38 -19.70 -16.76
N ASN A 198 -10.12 -20.91 -17.23
CA ASN A 198 -10.35 -21.36 -18.62
C ASN A 198 -9.86 -20.35 -19.69
N ALA A 199 -8.73 -19.72 -19.43
CA ALA A 199 -8.11 -18.76 -20.33
C ALA A 199 -7.33 -19.48 -21.45
N LYS A 200 -6.97 -18.74 -22.50
CA LYS A 200 -6.02 -19.17 -23.53
C LYS A 200 -4.79 -18.30 -23.44
N VAL A 201 -3.62 -18.93 -23.57
CA VAL A 201 -2.31 -18.25 -23.54
C VAL A 201 -1.53 -18.67 -24.78
N GLU A 202 -1.26 -17.71 -25.65
CA GLU A 202 -0.39 -17.88 -26.82
C GLU A 202 0.96 -17.21 -26.57
N ILE A 203 2.06 -17.84 -26.99
CA ILE A 203 3.39 -17.20 -26.98
C ILE A 203 3.53 -16.43 -28.30
N LYS A 204 3.66 -15.10 -28.23
CA LYS A 204 3.86 -14.23 -29.40
C LYS A 204 5.33 -14.04 -29.72
N ASP A 205 6.18 -13.98 -28.71
CA ASP A 205 7.63 -13.92 -28.84
C ASP A 205 8.28 -14.90 -27.85
N LYS A 206 9.16 -15.78 -28.36
CA LYS A 206 9.87 -16.78 -27.54
C LYS A 206 11.19 -16.28 -26.98
N GLU A 207 11.80 -15.27 -27.59
CA GLU A 207 13.07 -14.68 -27.16
C GLU A 207 12.82 -13.66 -26.03
N GLN A 208 11.72 -12.89 -26.14
CA GLN A 208 11.29 -11.90 -25.14
C GLN A 208 10.17 -12.40 -24.20
N ASN A 209 9.90 -13.72 -24.18
CA ASN A 209 8.84 -14.35 -23.37
C ASN A 209 7.45 -13.67 -23.45
N ARG A 210 7.11 -13.05 -24.58
CA ARG A 210 5.85 -12.31 -24.75
C ARG A 210 4.68 -13.27 -24.93
N VAL A 211 3.60 -13.02 -24.20
CA VAL A 211 2.37 -13.81 -24.23
C VAL A 211 1.15 -12.94 -24.57
N GLU A 212 0.14 -13.55 -25.17
CA GLU A 212 -1.19 -12.98 -25.29
C GLU A 212 -2.18 -13.84 -24.50
N ILE A 213 -2.99 -13.19 -23.67
CA ILE A 213 -4.01 -13.85 -22.84
C ILE A 213 -5.39 -13.51 -23.42
N THR A 214 -6.14 -14.52 -23.85
CA THR A 214 -7.47 -14.35 -24.44
C THR A 214 -8.53 -15.25 -23.81
N GLY A 215 -9.80 -14.84 -23.88
CA GLY A 215 -10.92 -15.57 -23.28
C GLY A 215 -10.84 -15.66 -21.76
N GLY A 216 -11.40 -16.74 -21.21
CA GLY A 216 -11.47 -17.01 -19.78
C GLY A 216 -12.60 -16.28 -19.05
N GLU A 217 -12.94 -16.79 -17.87
CA GLU A 217 -13.89 -16.19 -16.92
C GLU A 217 -13.10 -15.42 -15.85
N VAL A 218 -13.37 -14.12 -15.67
CA VAL A 218 -12.67 -13.30 -14.68
C VAL A 218 -13.14 -13.65 -13.26
N LYS A 219 -12.20 -13.95 -12.37
CA LYS A 219 -12.46 -14.22 -10.94
C LYS A 219 -12.15 -12.99 -10.07
N THR A 220 -10.97 -12.42 -10.23
CA THR A 220 -10.56 -11.19 -9.55
C THR A 220 -10.32 -10.08 -10.57
N ARG A 221 -10.79 -8.86 -10.24
CA ARG A 221 -10.26 -7.61 -10.81
C ARG A 221 -10.18 -6.55 -9.71
N ILE A 222 -8.95 -6.26 -9.27
CA ILE A 222 -8.69 -5.35 -8.14
C ILE A 222 -7.48 -4.45 -8.44
N THR A 223 -7.24 -3.46 -7.58
CA THR A 223 -5.98 -2.72 -7.54
C THR A 223 -5.33 -2.94 -6.17
N ILE A 224 -4.15 -3.53 -6.19
CA ILE A 224 -3.24 -3.64 -5.04
C ILE A 224 -2.21 -2.53 -5.15
N GLY A 225 -1.79 -1.96 -4.04
CA GLY A 225 -0.56 -1.19 -4.04
C GLY A 225 0.13 -1.19 -2.69
N MET A 226 1.21 -0.42 -2.59
CA MET A 226 2.11 -0.37 -1.45
C MET A 226 2.10 1.01 -0.79
N ASN A 227 2.19 1.05 0.55
CA ASN A 227 2.33 2.28 1.33
C ASN A 227 3.81 2.58 1.69
N GLU A 228 4.06 3.69 2.38
CA GLU A 228 5.41 4.15 2.76
C GLU A 228 6.16 3.21 3.71
N LYS A 229 5.47 2.25 4.33
CA LYS A 229 6.04 1.24 5.24
C LYS A 229 6.39 -0.06 4.52
N GLY A 230 6.05 -0.21 3.24
CA GLY A 230 6.19 -1.46 2.49
C GLY A 230 5.03 -2.43 2.68
N GLU A 231 3.93 -2.01 3.30
CA GLU A 231 2.73 -2.84 3.46
C GLU A 231 1.92 -2.82 2.16
N SER A 232 1.55 -3.99 1.65
CA SER A 232 0.74 -4.14 0.43
C SER A 232 -0.74 -4.38 0.78
N GLY A 233 -1.66 -3.87 -0.02
CA GLY A 233 -3.09 -4.11 0.18
C GLY A 233 -3.99 -3.50 -0.88
N VAL A 234 -5.28 -3.86 -0.86
CA VAL A 234 -6.30 -3.35 -1.79
C VAL A 234 -6.44 -1.84 -1.61
N GLY A 235 -6.29 -1.08 -2.70
CA GLY A 235 -6.43 0.37 -2.72
C GLY A 235 -5.34 1.16 -1.96
N LEU A 236 -4.35 0.50 -1.36
CA LEU A 236 -3.20 1.18 -0.75
C LEU A 236 -2.33 1.81 -1.84
N LYS A 237 -1.93 3.06 -1.64
CA LYS A 237 -0.89 3.75 -2.39
C LYS A 237 -0.40 4.95 -1.59
N ILE A 238 0.80 5.44 -1.91
CA ILE A 238 1.23 6.75 -1.44
C ILE A 238 0.50 7.82 -2.27
N LYS A 239 -0.10 8.81 -1.62
CA LYS A 239 -0.81 9.90 -2.33
C LYS A 239 0.21 10.80 -3.04
N GLY A 240 -0.08 11.20 -4.29
CA GLY A 240 0.86 11.96 -5.11
C GLY A 240 1.13 13.41 -4.66
N ASP A 241 0.29 13.96 -3.76
CA ASP A 241 0.37 15.33 -3.26
C ASP A 241 1.12 15.48 -1.93
N VAL A 242 1.52 14.38 -1.28
CA VAL A 242 2.25 14.43 0.00
C VAL A 242 3.74 14.61 -0.20
N GLY A 243 4.37 15.42 0.65
CA GLY A 243 5.82 15.49 0.71
C GLY A 243 6.42 14.19 1.23
N LEU A 244 7.47 13.70 0.59
CA LEU A 244 8.18 12.47 0.98
C LEU A 244 9.66 12.75 1.24
N ILE A 245 10.23 11.98 2.18
CA ILE A 245 11.67 11.85 2.40
C ILE A 245 12.07 10.39 2.53
N ILE A 246 13.37 10.14 2.33
CA ILE A 246 14.04 8.88 2.68
C ILE A 246 15.00 9.24 3.81
N ASP A 247 14.72 8.71 5.01
CA ASP A 247 15.48 9.01 6.22
C ASP A 247 16.88 8.39 6.22
N ASP A 248 17.66 8.69 7.26
CA ASP A 248 19.06 8.25 7.38
C ASP A 248 19.21 6.73 7.54
N LYS A 249 18.10 6.02 7.82
CA LYS A 249 18.01 4.55 7.87
C LYS A 249 17.47 3.97 6.56
N GLY A 250 17.32 4.80 5.53
CA GLY A 250 16.81 4.40 4.22
C GLY A 250 15.31 4.07 4.20
N LYS A 251 14.52 4.53 5.19
CA LYS A 251 13.06 4.32 5.23
C LYS A 251 12.33 5.49 4.58
N VAL A 252 11.29 5.17 3.80
CA VAL A 252 10.38 6.18 3.26
C VAL A 252 9.49 6.72 4.37
N LYS A 253 9.29 8.04 4.40
CA LYS A 253 8.39 8.71 5.34
C LYS A 253 7.63 9.84 4.64
N VAL A 254 6.39 10.02 5.04
CA VAL A 254 5.60 11.22 4.72
C VAL A 254 6.08 12.37 5.62
N LEU A 255 6.20 13.55 5.03
CA LEU A 255 6.54 14.78 5.74
C LEU A 255 5.39 15.25 6.63
N SER A 256 5.66 15.39 7.92
CA SER A 256 4.72 15.99 8.89
C SER A 256 4.69 17.52 8.77
N ILE A 257 5.80 18.11 8.33
CA ILE A 257 5.99 19.55 8.16
C ILE A 257 6.23 19.85 6.68
N THR A 258 5.36 20.65 6.06
CA THR A 258 5.56 21.22 4.73
C THR A 258 6.55 22.39 4.74
N SER A 259 7.09 22.77 3.58
CA SER A 259 7.95 23.95 3.42
C SER A 259 7.29 25.22 3.97
N THR A 260 5.99 25.41 3.73
CA THR A 260 5.20 26.54 4.25
C THR A 260 5.07 26.52 5.76
N GLN A 261 4.92 25.34 6.38
CA GLN A 261 4.92 25.22 7.85
C GLN A 261 6.32 25.45 8.44
N ALA A 262 7.38 25.00 7.77
CA ALA A 262 8.76 25.26 8.19
C ALA A 262 9.11 26.75 8.17
N LEU A 263 8.71 27.48 7.13
CA LEU A 263 8.86 28.94 7.08
C LEU A 263 8.15 29.62 8.26
N LYS A 264 6.87 29.30 8.51
CA LYS A 264 6.10 29.83 9.65
C LYS A 264 6.69 29.49 11.02
N LEU A 265 7.29 28.31 11.17
CA LEU A 265 8.00 27.93 12.39
C LEU A 265 9.25 28.79 12.60
N ALA A 266 9.98 29.11 11.53
CA ALA A 266 11.14 29.99 11.56
C ALA A 266 10.78 31.47 11.76
N GLU A 267 9.59 31.94 11.35
CA GLU A 267 9.15 33.35 11.50
C GLU A 267 9.03 33.77 12.98
N ASN A 268 8.81 32.82 13.90
CA ASN A 268 8.73 33.08 15.34
C ASN A 268 10.11 33.29 16.00
N LEU A 269 11.19 33.26 15.23
CA LEU A 269 12.55 33.54 15.66
C LEU A 269 12.86 34.97 15.20
N ASN A 270 13.43 35.82 16.07
CA ASN A 270 13.74 37.24 15.81
C ASN A 270 14.81 37.43 14.68
N ILE A 271 14.44 37.11 13.44
CA ILE A 271 15.32 36.87 12.29
C ILE A 271 14.58 37.32 11.02
N THR A 272 15.27 38.03 10.13
CA THR A 272 14.75 38.28 8.77
C THR A 272 14.96 37.05 7.91
N LEU A 273 13.89 36.35 7.52
CA LEU A 273 13.99 35.12 6.72
C LEU A 273 14.10 35.37 5.22
N GLY A 274 14.75 34.42 4.53
CA GLY A 274 14.58 34.22 3.09
C GLY A 274 13.29 33.48 2.76
N ASN A 275 12.77 33.72 1.56
CA ASN A 275 11.42 33.30 1.13
C ASN A 275 11.30 31.80 0.77
N LYS A 276 12.31 30.97 1.07
CA LYS A 276 12.44 29.60 0.55
C LYS A 276 12.97 28.66 1.63
N ALA A 277 12.27 27.54 1.80
CA ALA A 277 12.74 26.38 2.56
C ALA A 277 13.16 25.28 1.59
N GLU A 278 14.40 24.79 1.70
CA GLU A 278 14.93 23.69 0.88
C GLU A 278 15.15 22.45 1.75
N ILE A 279 14.62 21.29 1.36
CA ILE A 279 14.82 20.05 2.13
C ILE A 279 16.24 19.50 1.89
N LYS A 280 17.06 19.45 2.95
CA LYS A 280 18.40 18.82 2.94
C LYS A 280 18.45 17.76 4.04
N GLY A 281 18.74 16.52 3.67
CA GLY A 281 18.54 15.37 4.57
C GLY A 281 17.08 15.30 5.02
N ASN A 282 16.87 15.35 6.33
CA ASN A 282 15.54 15.31 6.98
C ASN A 282 15.07 16.69 7.47
N SER A 283 15.76 17.78 7.13
CA SER A 283 15.45 19.13 7.62
C SER A 283 15.17 20.10 6.47
N TRP A 284 14.16 20.94 6.66
CA TRP A 284 13.96 22.16 5.89
C TRP A 284 15.03 23.17 6.29
N VAL A 285 15.86 23.56 5.35
CA VAL A 285 16.92 24.55 5.50
C VAL A 285 16.42 25.89 4.97
N ILE A 286 16.48 26.90 5.83
CA ILE A 286 16.02 28.26 5.56
C ILE A 286 17.19 29.19 5.90
N SER A 287 17.59 30.03 4.95
CA SER A 287 18.55 31.10 5.21
C SER A 287 17.85 32.28 5.88
N GLY A 288 18.49 32.91 6.85
CA GLY A 288 18.01 34.14 7.47
C GLY A 288 19.15 35.06 7.91
N ILE A 289 18.79 36.26 8.35
CA ILE A 289 19.71 37.24 8.94
C ILE A 289 19.23 37.54 10.36
N ASP A 290 20.11 37.33 11.33
CA ASP A 290 19.84 37.63 12.74
C ASP A 290 19.55 39.14 12.93
N ALA A 291 18.47 39.48 13.62
CA ALA A 291 18.02 40.87 13.71
C ALA A 291 18.90 41.76 14.61
N GLU A 292 19.72 41.15 15.49
CA GLU A 292 20.53 41.87 16.49
C GLU A 292 22.00 41.95 16.05
N THR A 293 22.54 40.85 15.54
CA THR A 293 23.95 40.75 15.11
C THR A 293 24.15 41.04 13.62
N ASN A 294 23.09 41.03 12.81
CA ASN A 294 23.14 41.11 11.35
C ASN A 294 24.01 40.00 10.70
N GLU A 295 24.26 38.88 11.42
CA GLU A 295 24.94 37.71 10.89
C GLU A 295 24.00 36.83 10.05
N THR A 296 24.57 36.11 9.07
CA THR A 296 23.81 35.12 8.29
C THR A 296 23.65 33.83 9.09
N LEU A 297 22.40 33.40 9.24
CA LEU A 297 22.01 32.18 9.94
C LEU A 297 21.51 31.11 8.97
N GLU A 298 21.88 29.86 9.24
CA GLU A 298 21.19 28.68 8.71
C GLU A 298 20.21 28.17 9.77
N ILE A 299 18.91 28.17 9.44
CA ILE A 299 17.85 27.61 10.28
C ILE A 299 17.46 26.25 9.70
N LYS A 300 17.47 25.23 10.54
CA LYS A 300 17.05 23.86 10.19
C LYS A 300 15.81 23.51 10.98
N VAL A 301 14.69 23.30 10.28
CA VAL A 301 13.45 22.78 10.86
C VAL A 301 13.33 21.31 10.46
N ASP A 302 13.38 20.40 11.43
CA ASP A 302 13.20 18.97 11.18
C ASP A 302 11.82 18.69 10.55
N ALA A 303 11.82 17.99 9.42
CA ALA A 303 10.64 17.88 8.57
C ALA A 303 9.60 16.83 9.05
N LEU A 304 9.94 16.08 10.10
CA LEU A 304 9.08 15.08 10.75
C LEU A 304 8.51 15.56 12.10
N THR A 305 9.28 16.36 12.83
CA THR A 305 8.98 16.78 14.22
C THR A 305 8.75 18.28 14.38
N GLY A 306 9.20 19.10 13.43
CA GLY A 306 9.19 20.56 13.53
C GLY A 306 10.26 21.14 14.46
N LEU A 307 11.20 20.31 14.97
CA LEU A 307 12.27 20.79 15.84
C LEU A 307 13.19 21.77 15.11
N ILE A 308 13.42 22.93 15.72
CA ILE A 308 14.24 24.01 15.15
C ILE A 308 15.65 23.95 15.72
N THR A 309 16.66 24.03 14.85
CA THR A 309 18.05 24.33 15.22
C THR A 309 18.56 25.52 14.42
N LYS A 310 19.41 26.35 15.03
CA LYS A 310 20.06 27.52 14.41
C LYS A 310 21.57 27.28 14.34
N THR A 311 22.23 27.81 13.32
CA THR A 311 23.71 27.81 13.25
C THR A 311 24.19 29.07 12.53
N ASN A 312 25.12 29.80 13.15
CA ASN A 312 25.74 30.97 12.53
C ASN A 312 26.69 30.50 11.42
N VAL A 313 26.52 31.02 10.21
CA VAL A 313 27.38 30.70 9.08
C VAL A 313 28.57 31.66 9.10
N LYS A 314 29.60 31.33 9.89
CA LYS A 314 30.87 32.06 9.83
C LYS A 314 31.39 32.00 8.39
N ALA A 315 31.53 33.16 7.76
CA ALA A 315 32.19 33.26 6.47
C ALA A 315 33.63 32.75 6.62
N LYS A 316 34.04 31.83 5.74
CA LYS A 316 35.47 31.57 5.55
C LYS A 316 36.08 32.84 4.94
N ALA A 317 36.72 33.64 5.77
CA ALA A 317 37.72 34.59 5.28
C ALA A 317 38.81 33.80 4.54
N GLY A 318 39.35 34.39 3.47
CA GLY A 318 40.41 33.76 2.69
C GLY A 318 41.67 33.57 3.51
N ASP A 319 42.44 32.55 3.14
CA ASP A 319 43.79 32.35 3.67
C ASP A 319 44.68 33.52 3.20
N ASP A 320 45.17 34.32 4.15
CA ASP A 320 46.34 35.16 4.00
C ASP A 320 47.31 34.80 5.14
N GLU A 321 48.58 34.62 4.78
CA GLU A 321 49.68 34.16 5.64
C GLU A 321 50.11 35.26 6.62
N ASP A 322 50.60 34.88 7.81
CA ASP A 322 51.82 35.44 8.40
C ASP A 322 52.27 34.60 9.62
N ASP A 323 53.57 34.26 9.65
CA ASP A 323 54.26 33.59 10.76
C ASP A 323 54.51 34.58 11.93
N ASP A 324 54.47 34.10 13.19
CA ASP A 324 55.67 34.12 14.06
C ASP A 324 55.46 33.48 15.46
N ASP A 325 56.28 32.44 15.68
CA ASP A 325 57.09 32.09 16.87
C ASP A 325 56.58 32.09 18.34
N GLN A 326 56.60 30.85 18.90
CA GLN A 326 57.22 30.41 20.17
C GLN A 326 56.76 30.77 21.62
N THR A 327 56.71 29.67 22.40
CA THR A 327 57.16 29.44 23.80
C THR A 327 56.35 29.87 25.04
N GLU A 328 55.80 28.83 25.68
CA GLU A 328 56.12 28.36 27.05
C GLU A 328 56.20 29.33 28.26
N ASN A 329 55.18 29.18 29.11
CA ASN A 329 55.23 28.77 30.54
C ASN A 329 55.40 29.78 31.70
N ASP A 330 54.67 29.42 32.76
CA ASP A 330 54.88 29.64 34.21
C ASP A 330 54.39 30.90 34.98
N THR A 331 53.41 30.60 35.85
CA THR A 331 53.24 31.06 37.25
C THR A 331 52.58 32.40 37.63
N ALA A 332 51.28 32.28 37.97
CA ALA A 332 50.71 32.47 39.32
C ALA A 332 50.40 33.87 39.92
N GLU A 333 49.27 33.90 40.66
CA GLU A 333 48.82 34.87 41.70
C GLU A 333 48.48 36.31 41.24
N ASP A 334 47.37 36.94 41.65
CA ASP A 334 46.19 36.51 42.43
C ASP A 334 45.07 37.58 42.27
N LYS A 335 43.77 37.21 42.40
CA LYS A 335 42.57 37.99 42.87
C LYS A 335 42.38 39.49 42.49
N ASP A 336 41.20 40.09 42.34
CA ASP A 336 39.77 39.79 42.55
C ASP A 336 38.98 41.00 41.96
N THR A 337 37.65 41.09 41.79
CA THR A 337 36.47 40.22 41.98
C THR A 337 35.38 40.71 40.99
N ASN A 338 34.41 39.87 40.58
CA ASN A 338 32.98 40.18 40.82
C ASN A 338 32.10 38.92 40.71
N GLU A 339 30.98 38.92 41.46
CA GLU A 339 30.26 37.71 41.86
C GLU A 339 29.37 37.08 40.78
N GLU A 340 29.40 35.75 40.73
CA GLU A 340 28.50 34.88 39.99
C GLU A 340 27.19 34.68 40.79
N TYR A 341 26.10 35.34 40.38
CA TYR A 341 24.76 34.95 40.83
C TYR A 341 24.34 33.70 40.06
N GLY A 342 24.44 32.54 40.70
CA GLY A 342 24.01 31.27 40.12
C GLY A 342 22.50 31.22 39.94
N GLU A 343 22.02 31.20 38.68
CA GLU A 343 20.63 30.85 38.40
C GLU A 343 20.38 29.38 38.81
N ASN A 344 19.26 29.14 39.50
CA ASN A 344 18.85 27.82 39.97
C ASN A 344 18.37 26.92 38.81
N THR A 345 19.35 26.45 38.01
CA THR A 345 19.14 25.68 36.77
C THR A 345 18.46 24.33 36.99
N GLU A 346 18.63 23.73 38.17
CA GLU A 346 18.02 22.45 38.54
C GLU A 346 16.53 22.61 38.88
N CYS A 347 16.15 23.59 39.72
CA CYS A 347 14.75 23.86 40.04
C CYS A 347 13.95 24.34 38.81
N ASN A 348 14.56 25.14 37.93
CA ASN A 348 13.97 25.51 36.63
C ASN A 348 13.66 24.27 35.76
N ALA A 349 14.62 23.35 35.61
CA ALA A 349 14.42 22.12 34.85
C ALA A 349 13.32 21.22 35.45
N GLU A 350 13.27 21.10 36.77
CA GLU A 350 12.27 20.31 37.49
C GLU A 350 10.86 20.91 37.38
N CYS A 351 10.68 22.20 37.67
CA CYS A 351 9.40 22.91 37.51
C CYS A 351 8.86 22.80 36.07
N LYS A 352 9.74 22.95 35.08
CA LYS A 352 9.40 22.83 33.66
C LYS A 352 9.00 21.41 33.25
N SER A 353 9.55 20.38 33.89
CA SER A 353 9.16 18.98 33.70
C SER A 353 7.81 18.68 34.34
N ASN A 354 7.65 19.01 35.63
CA ASN A 354 6.50 18.64 36.45
C ASN A 354 5.21 19.36 36.01
N CYS A 355 5.25 20.67 35.76
CA CYS A 355 4.08 21.40 35.24
C CYS A 355 3.68 20.92 33.83
N LYS A 356 4.66 20.59 32.98
CA LYS A 356 4.39 20.10 31.62
C LYS A 356 3.78 18.69 31.62
N GLY A 357 4.20 17.81 32.53
CA GLY A 357 3.64 16.46 32.69
C GLY A 357 2.18 16.47 33.14
N ASN A 358 1.89 17.11 34.28
CA ASN A 358 0.57 17.03 34.92
C ASN A 358 -0.54 17.80 34.17
N ILE A 359 -0.24 19.00 33.65
CA ILE A 359 -1.25 19.84 32.98
C ILE A 359 -1.66 19.25 31.63
N SER A 360 -0.68 18.75 30.86
CA SER A 360 -0.95 18.12 29.56
C SER A 360 -1.89 16.92 29.74
N ALA A 361 -1.63 16.04 30.72
CA ALA A 361 -2.42 14.84 30.93
C ALA A 361 -3.90 15.12 31.27
N ASN A 362 -4.16 16.06 32.17
CA ASN A 362 -5.53 16.39 32.58
C ASN A 362 -6.30 17.12 31.46
N CYS A 363 -5.69 18.14 30.85
CA CYS A 363 -6.32 18.89 29.75
C CYS A 363 -6.64 18.00 28.54
N ILE A 364 -5.72 17.10 28.15
CA ILE A 364 -5.96 16.15 27.05
C ILE A 364 -7.15 15.22 27.37
N THR A 365 -7.27 14.78 28.62
CA THR A 365 -8.34 13.85 29.05
C THR A 365 -9.72 14.50 29.00
N GLU A 366 -9.85 15.74 29.47
CA GLU A 366 -11.14 16.46 29.45
C GLU A 366 -11.55 16.89 28.03
N CYS A 367 -10.61 17.45 27.25
CA CYS A 367 -10.93 18.00 25.93
C CYS A 367 -11.07 16.93 24.82
N SER A 368 -10.45 15.74 24.98
CA SER A 368 -10.73 14.59 24.09
C SER A 368 -12.17 14.09 24.23
N ALA A 369 -12.71 14.05 25.46
CA ALA A 369 -14.06 13.55 25.73
C ALA A 369 -15.16 14.42 25.09
N GLU A 370 -15.03 15.75 25.09
CA GLU A 370 -16.01 16.65 24.45
C GLU A 370 -15.89 16.67 22.92
N GLY A 371 -14.65 16.62 22.39
CA GLY A 371 -14.38 16.63 20.95
C GLY A 371 -14.86 15.37 20.23
N GLU A 372 -14.62 14.20 20.83
CA GLU A 372 -14.97 12.89 20.26
C GLU A 372 -16.49 12.75 20.06
N VAL A 373 -17.30 13.12 21.06
CA VAL A 373 -18.78 13.07 21.00
C VAL A 373 -19.34 13.98 19.89
N SER A 374 -18.80 15.19 19.72
CA SER A 374 -19.23 16.12 18.67
C SER A 374 -18.85 15.67 17.26
N CYS A 375 -17.69 15.01 17.12
CA CYS A 375 -17.20 14.50 15.84
C CYS A 375 -18.00 13.27 15.38
N ILE A 376 -18.19 12.28 16.26
CA ILE A 376 -18.91 11.05 15.95
C ILE A 376 -20.37 11.33 15.56
N ALA A 377 -21.05 12.25 16.24
CA ALA A 377 -22.43 12.63 15.90
C ALA A 377 -22.57 13.23 14.47
N LYS A 378 -21.58 14.03 14.03
CA LYS A 378 -21.54 14.59 12.67
C LYS A 378 -21.13 13.54 11.63
N ALA A 379 -20.20 12.66 11.99
CA ALA A 379 -19.78 11.52 11.18
C ALA A 379 -20.94 10.57 10.86
N ASP A 380 -21.71 10.17 11.88
CA ASP A 380 -22.88 9.30 11.74
C ASP A 380 -23.93 9.88 10.79
N ALA A 381 -24.20 11.19 10.88
CA ALA A 381 -25.12 11.89 9.99
C ALA A 381 -24.61 11.91 8.54
N ASN A 382 -23.33 12.20 8.33
CA ASN A 382 -22.73 12.25 6.99
C ASN A 382 -22.61 10.85 6.35
N CYS A 383 -22.17 9.84 7.08
CA CYS A 383 -22.12 8.45 6.61
C CYS A 383 -23.50 7.94 6.19
N ASN A 384 -24.55 8.22 6.97
CA ASN A 384 -25.92 7.89 6.61
C ASN A 384 -26.36 8.54 5.28
N ALA A 385 -26.05 9.83 5.08
CA ALA A 385 -26.39 10.55 3.86
C ALA A 385 -25.63 10.00 2.64
N GLN A 386 -24.31 9.83 2.74
CA GLN A 386 -23.45 9.38 1.64
C GLN A 386 -23.75 7.93 1.21
N CYS A 387 -23.88 7.00 2.16
CA CYS A 387 -24.25 5.62 1.83
C CYS A 387 -25.64 5.54 1.17
N THR A 388 -26.62 6.31 1.65
CA THR A 388 -27.96 6.33 1.05
C THR A 388 -27.93 6.85 -0.39
N ALA A 389 -27.19 7.93 -0.65
CA ALA A 389 -27.07 8.50 -2.00
C ALA A 389 -26.32 7.57 -2.98
N SER A 390 -25.17 7.02 -2.55
CA SER A 390 -24.33 6.15 -3.37
C SER A 390 -25.04 4.84 -3.74
N LEU A 391 -25.63 4.15 -2.76
CA LEU A 391 -26.33 2.89 -2.98
C LEU A 391 -27.58 3.07 -3.85
N THR A 392 -28.32 4.17 -3.67
CA THR A 392 -29.49 4.47 -4.53
C THR A 392 -29.08 4.62 -6.00
N ALA A 393 -27.90 5.18 -6.29
CA ALA A 393 -27.40 5.29 -7.66
C ALA A 393 -26.92 3.94 -8.23
N SER A 394 -26.13 3.18 -7.47
CA SER A 394 -25.56 1.90 -7.92
C SER A 394 -26.64 0.82 -8.09
N CYS A 395 -27.51 0.62 -7.09
CA CYS A 395 -28.62 -0.33 -7.18
C CYS A 395 -29.56 -0.02 -8.36
N LYS A 396 -29.80 1.27 -8.64
CA LYS A 396 -30.61 1.71 -9.79
C LYS A 396 -29.95 1.44 -11.14
N ALA A 397 -28.62 1.42 -11.23
CA ALA A 397 -27.92 1.02 -12.43
C ALA A 397 -27.97 -0.51 -12.64
N GLU A 398 -27.72 -1.27 -11.58
CA GLU A 398 -27.69 -2.74 -11.59
C GLU A 398 -29.08 -3.36 -11.83
N CYS A 399 -30.12 -2.91 -11.14
CA CYS A 399 -31.48 -3.41 -11.32
C CYS A 399 -32.03 -3.13 -12.73
N LYS A 400 -31.54 -2.10 -13.43
CA LYS A 400 -31.89 -1.84 -14.83
C LYS A 400 -31.21 -2.78 -15.82
N SER A 401 -30.06 -3.36 -15.49
CA SER A 401 -29.32 -4.28 -16.36
C SER A 401 -29.77 -5.74 -16.18
N THR A 402 -30.28 -6.11 -15.00
CA THR A 402 -30.65 -7.49 -14.64
C THR A 402 -32.15 -7.81 -14.72
N THR A 403 -33.06 -6.82 -14.90
CA THR A 403 -34.50 -7.11 -15.01
C THR A 403 -34.86 -8.01 -16.20
N ASN A 404 -35.25 -9.25 -15.89
CA ASN A 404 -35.52 -10.31 -16.86
C ASN A 404 -36.89 -10.11 -17.53
N LEU A 405 -36.90 -9.89 -18.85
CA LEU A 405 -38.12 -9.60 -19.63
C LEU A 405 -39.15 -10.75 -19.57
N LEU A 406 -38.66 -11.99 -19.48
CA LEU A 406 -39.43 -13.23 -19.61
C LEU A 406 -40.53 -13.41 -18.54
N GLU A 407 -40.30 -12.87 -17.33
CA GLU A 407 -41.26 -12.94 -16.23
C GLU A 407 -42.46 -12.01 -16.47
N CYS A 408 -42.21 -10.81 -17.03
CA CYS A 408 -43.28 -9.88 -17.41
C CYS A 408 -44.07 -10.35 -18.64
N GLU A 409 -43.41 -10.98 -19.62
CA GLU A 409 -44.10 -11.58 -20.77
C GLU A 409 -45.10 -12.65 -20.34
N THR A 410 -44.70 -13.52 -19.41
CA THR A 410 -45.56 -14.58 -18.85
C THR A 410 -46.72 -14.00 -18.02
N ARG A 411 -46.45 -12.99 -17.16
CA ARG A 411 -47.48 -12.32 -16.34
C ARG A 411 -48.52 -11.57 -17.20
N CYS A 412 -48.09 -10.88 -18.25
CA CYS A 412 -48.99 -10.08 -19.10
C CYS A 412 -49.82 -10.94 -20.06
N ALA A 413 -49.29 -12.09 -20.53
CA ALA A 413 -50.06 -13.04 -21.33
C ALA A 413 -51.28 -13.64 -20.57
N ALA A 414 -51.22 -13.71 -19.25
CA ALA A 414 -52.25 -14.32 -18.41
C ALA A 414 -53.40 -13.36 -17.99
N ASN A 415 -53.23 -12.04 -18.11
CA ASN A 415 -54.15 -11.03 -17.54
C ASN A 415 -54.48 -9.90 -18.53
N LEU A 416 -55.15 -10.22 -19.64
CA LEU A 416 -55.70 -9.20 -20.56
C LEU A 416 -57.09 -8.69 -20.11
N GLY A 417 -57.14 -8.18 -18.88
CA GLY A 417 -58.30 -7.52 -18.27
C GLY A 417 -58.50 -6.06 -18.74
N GLY A 418 -58.33 -5.79 -20.03
CA GLY A 418 -58.61 -4.48 -20.64
C GLY A 418 -57.41 -3.54 -20.88
N GLN A 419 -56.19 -3.91 -20.48
CA GLN A 419 -54.96 -3.19 -20.85
C GLN A 419 -54.34 -3.73 -22.14
N THR A 420 -53.58 -2.89 -22.84
CA THR A 420 -52.75 -3.35 -23.97
C THR A 420 -51.51 -4.09 -23.47
N ASN A 421 -51.02 -5.08 -24.23
CA ASN A 421 -49.86 -5.89 -23.82
C ASN A 421 -48.61 -5.03 -23.52
N ALA A 422 -48.39 -3.97 -24.31
CA ALA A 422 -47.27 -3.04 -24.12
C ALA A 422 -47.37 -2.22 -22.81
N GLU A 423 -48.57 -1.82 -22.42
CA GLU A 423 -48.82 -1.05 -21.19
C GLU A 423 -48.63 -1.94 -19.95
N CYS A 424 -49.12 -3.18 -19.99
CA CYS A 424 -48.85 -4.17 -18.94
C CYS A 424 -47.33 -4.43 -18.77
N GLN A 425 -46.60 -4.63 -19.87
CA GLN A 425 -45.15 -4.84 -19.84
C GLN A 425 -44.39 -3.64 -19.26
N SER A 426 -44.78 -2.42 -19.61
CA SER A 426 -44.20 -1.19 -19.06
C SER A 426 -44.42 -1.08 -17.54
N ASN A 427 -45.65 -1.34 -17.08
CA ASN A 427 -45.98 -1.27 -15.66
C ASN A 427 -45.25 -2.37 -14.86
N CYS A 428 -45.27 -3.61 -15.34
CA CYS A 428 -44.55 -4.75 -14.75
C CYS A 428 -43.04 -4.49 -14.62
N LYS A 429 -42.41 -3.92 -15.66
CA LYS A 429 -40.99 -3.55 -15.61
C LYS A 429 -40.72 -2.45 -14.56
N SER A 430 -41.62 -1.49 -14.41
CA SER A 430 -41.47 -0.44 -13.40
C SER A 430 -41.59 -0.99 -11.96
N GLU A 431 -42.52 -1.92 -11.70
CA GLU A 431 -42.66 -2.60 -10.42
C GLU A 431 -41.40 -3.41 -10.07
N LEU A 432 -40.90 -4.23 -11.00
CA LEU A 432 -39.72 -5.07 -10.74
C LEU A 432 -38.46 -4.25 -10.46
N ILE A 433 -38.25 -3.14 -11.19
CA ILE A 433 -37.15 -2.21 -10.92
C ILE A 433 -37.29 -1.62 -9.51
N ASN A 434 -38.47 -1.13 -9.13
CA ASN A 434 -38.70 -0.54 -7.80
C ASN A 434 -38.49 -1.55 -6.66
N VAL A 435 -38.93 -2.81 -6.84
CA VAL A 435 -38.73 -3.88 -5.84
C VAL A 435 -37.24 -4.29 -5.76
N CYS A 436 -36.52 -4.31 -6.88
CA CYS A 436 -35.09 -4.58 -6.92
C CYS A 436 -34.28 -3.45 -6.25
N GLU A 437 -34.54 -2.19 -6.62
CA GLU A 437 -33.90 -1.00 -6.01
C GLU A 437 -34.09 -1.01 -4.49
N ALA A 438 -35.31 -1.26 -4.01
CA ALA A 438 -35.62 -1.33 -2.58
C ALA A 438 -34.88 -2.46 -1.83
N LYS A 439 -34.77 -3.65 -2.43
CA LYS A 439 -34.06 -4.79 -1.81
C LYS A 439 -32.55 -4.58 -1.77
N CYS A 440 -31.95 -4.12 -2.87
CA CYS A 440 -30.51 -3.86 -2.97
C CYS A 440 -30.07 -2.76 -1.98
N VAL A 441 -30.84 -1.67 -1.86
CA VAL A 441 -30.56 -0.63 -0.87
C VAL A 441 -30.74 -1.16 0.56
N ALA A 442 -31.71 -2.04 0.82
CA ALA A 442 -31.90 -2.61 2.15
C ALA A 442 -30.75 -3.53 2.60
N SER A 443 -30.18 -4.35 1.71
CA SER A 443 -29.06 -5.24 2.04
C SER A 443 -27.73 -4.48 2.17
N ALA A 444 -27.36 -3.67 1.18
CA ALA A 444 -26.04 -3.04 1.13
C ALA A 444 -25.86 -1.86 2.11
N ARG A 445 -26.97 -1.29 2.63
CA ARG A 445 -26.90 -0.10 3.50
C ARG A 445 -26.31 -0.39 4.89
N ALA A 446 -26.54 -1.57 5.46
CA ALA A 446 -26.00 -1.91 6.76
C ALA A 446 -24.46 -2.00 6.73
N GLU A 447 -23.93 -2.67 5.71
CA GLU A 447 -22.49 -2.86 5.49
C GLU A 447 -21.80 -1.52 5.19
N CYS A 448 -22.33 -0.73 4.25
CA CYS A 448 -21.78 0.60 3.93
C CYS A 448 -21.72 1.53 5.15
N ILE A 449 -22.77 1.54 6.00
CA ILE A 449 -22.79 2.36 7.21
C ILE A 449 -21.72 1.88 8.21
N LEU A 450 -21.56 0.56 8.38
CA LEU A 450 -20.56 -0.01 9.29
C LEU A 450 -19.13 0.31 8.85
N GLU A 451 -18.81 0.14 7.55
CA GLU A 451 -17.50 0.50 6.98
C GLU A 451 -17.22 2.01 7.03
N CYS A 452 -18.24 2.84 6.77
CA CYS A 452 -18.09 4.28 6.85
C CYS A 452 -17.87 4.74 8.30
N LYS A 453 -18.67 4.21 9.24
CA LYS A 453 -18.58 4.56 10.66
C LYS A 453 -17.23 4.17 11.26
N THR A 454 -16.80 2.93 11.08
CA THR A 454 -15.50 2.45 11.61
C THR A 454 -14.30 3.25 11.09
N ARG A 455 -14.33 3.68 9.81
CA ARG A 455 -13.31 4.57 9.25
C ARG A 455 -13.35 5.97 9.87
N VAL A 456 -14.52 6.59 9.95
CA VAL A 456 -14.63 7.99 10.40
C VAL A 456 -14.51 8.12 11.93
N GLU A 457 -14.87 7.09 12.71
CA GLU A 457 -14.57 7.06 14.15
C GLU A 457 -13.06 7.08 14.43
N ALA A 458 -12.27 6.29 13.68
CA ALA A 458 -10.82 6.30 13.78
C ALA A 458 -10.20 7.66 13.37
N GLU A 459 -10.70 8.27 12.29
CA GLU A 459 -10.29 9.61 11.86
C GLU A 459 -10.70 10.69 12.87
N CYS A 460 -11.92 10.64 13.41
CA CYS A 460 -12.42 11.55 14.44
C CYS A 460 -11.54 11.51 15.69
N LYS A 461 -11.19 10.30 16.16
CA LYS A 461 -10.33 10.14 17.33
C LYS A 461 -8.93 10.70 17.10
N ALA A 462 -8.28 10.34 16.00
CA ALA A 462 -6.95 10.85 15.67
C ALA A 462 -6.92 12.39 15.52
N ASN A 463 -7.96 12.97 14.90
CA ASN A 463 -8.08 14.42 14.73
C ASN A 463 -8.43 15.15 16.03
N ALA A 464 -9.28 14.58 16.88
CA ALA A 464 -9.60 15.12 18.20
C ALA A 464 -8.38 15.11 19.12
N GLU A 465 -7.64 13.99 19.17
CA GLU A 465 -6.38 13.90 19.91
C GLU A 465 -5.35 14.93 19.39
N ALA A 466 -5.20 15.10 18.07
CA ALA A 466 -4.27 16.07 17.49
C ALA A 466 -4.66 17.53 17.78
N ALA A 467 -5.94 17.89 17.64
CA ALA A 467 -6.45 19.23 17.92
C ALA A 467 -6.37 19.56 19.42
N CYS A 468 -6.74 18.61 20.29
CA CYS A 468 -6.65 18.77 21.74
C CYS A 468 -5.20 18.92 22.20
N ASN A 469 -4.28 18.12 21.66
CA ASN A 469 -2.84 18.27 21.90
C ASN A 469 -2.27 19.63 21.44
N ALA A 470 -2.86 20.27 20.43
CA ALA A 470 -2.46 21.61 20.01
C ALA A 470 -3.02 22.69 20.95
N GLN A 471 -4.28 22.55 21.37
CA GLN A 471 -4.96 23.53 22.22
C GLN A 471 -4.45 23.51 23.67
N CYS A 472 -4.25 22.32 24.27
CA CYS A 472 -3.68 22.17 25.61
C CYS A 472 -2.21 22.64 25.72
N LYS A 473 -1.47 22.74 24.60
CA LYS A 473 -0.11 23.32 24.57
C LYS A 473 -0.11 24.86 24.53
N ALA A 474 -1.25 25.49 24.30
CA ALA A 474 -1.40 26.94 24.26
C ALA A 474 -2.01 27.51 25.56
N ASP A 475 -2.24 26.68 26.58
CA ASP A 475 -3.05 27.06 27.74
C ASP A 475 -2.27 27.87 28.80
N VAL A 476 -2.98 28.84 29.38
CA VAL A 476 -2.50 29.78 30.42
C VAL A 476 -2.11 29.03 31.70
N SER A 477 -2.72 27.87 31.95
CA SER A 477 -2.46 27.01 33.11
C SER A 477 -0.98 26.62 33.25
N PHE A 478 -0.25 26.44 32.14
CA PHE A 478 1.19 26.13 32.21
C PHE A 478 2.00 27.29 32.79
N ASN A 479 1.72 28.52 32.37
CA ASN A 479 2.42 29.71 32.85
C ASN A 479 2.14 29.94 34.34
N ASN A 480 0.90 29.72 34.79
CA ASN A 480 0.54 29.85 36.20
C ASN A 480 1.28 28.81 37.06
N CYS A 481 1.18 27.52 36.74
CA CYS A 481 1.91 26.46 37.46
C CYS A 481 3.41 26.68 37.48
N TYR A 482 3.99 27.06 36.32
CA TYR A 482 5.43 27.34 36.25
C TYR A 482 5.80 28.54 37.11
N SER A 483 5.00 29.62 37.12
CA SER A 483 5.24 30.78 37.99
C SER A 483 5.13 30.43 39.48
N GLU A 484 4.10 29.68 39.89
CA GLU A 484 3.92 29.24 41.28
C GLU A 484 5.07 28.33 41.74
N CYS A 485 5.50 27.40 40.88
CA CYS A 485 6.64 26.52 41.14
C CYS A 485 7.97 27.30 41.26
N MET A 486 8.21 28.28 40.38
CA MET A 486 9.39 29.15 40.46
C MET A 486 9.37 30.03 41.72
N THR A 487 8.21 30.52 42.17
CA THR A 487 8.10 31.25 43.45
C THR A 487 8.50 30.36 44.64
N MET A 488 8.18 29.07 44.61
CA MET A 488 8.62 28.12 45.64
C MET A 488 10.13 27.84 45.60
N CYS A 489 10.77 27.88 44.42
CA CYS A 489 12.23 27.82 44.31
C CYS A 489 12.87 29.03 45.04
N GLU A 490 12.36 30.24 44.80
CA GLU A 490 12.87 31.48 45.41
C GLU A 490 12.71 31.52 46.94
N GLU A 491 11.65 30.95 47.50
CA GLU A 491 11.47 30.84 48.97
C GLU A 491 12.40 29.80 49.63
N SER A 492 12.94 28.84 48.88
CA SER A 492 13.83 27.79 49.41
C SER A 492 15.31 28.15 49.44
N ASP A 493 15.74 29.17 48.69
CA ASP A 493 17.13 29.69 48.69
C ASP A 493 17.36 30.81 49.73
N VAL A 494 16.41 31.06 50.65
CA VAL A 494 16.57 32.03 51.74
C VAL A 494 17.42 31.44 52.89
N PRO A 495 18.62 31.98 53.20
CA PRO A 495 19.39 31.56 54.37
C PRO A 495 18.68 31.99 55.66
N ARG A 496 18.61 31.09 56.66
CA ARG A 496 18.13 31.41 58.02
C ARG A 496 19.23 31.93 58.93
#